data_AF-A0AAE1MDZ5-F1
#
_entry.id   AF-A0AAE1MDZ5-F1
#
_cell.length_a   1.000
_cell.length_b   1.000
_cell.length_c   1.000
_cell.angle_alpha   90.00
_cell.angle_beta   90.00
_cell.angle_gamma   90.00
#
_symmetry.space_group_name_H-M   'P 1'
#
loop_
_entity.id
_entity.type
_entity.pdbx_description
1 polymer ?
#
loop_
_entity_poly.entity_id
_entity_poly.type
_entity_poly.pdbx_seq_one_letter_code
_entity_poly.pdbx_strand_id
1 'polypeptide(L)'
;MADEDSKPTLSVTEKEELEPPKVAAESVSPAVASGSTIESDSAAANPEKTELPPPPPSESPAEKATSVVETEPSPPPTTEDNDVKDKSSDTKEDAGEAQDERSSKLPQNLVSFKEESNLVADLSDSQINALEELKKLVREALDTHQFTSSEPIKTTSVPPETTPAAKEATKAEGATSESDASTEVHPPPETKIEESPVKEAEEVAKETSEEHVFIWGIPLLKDDRSDVILLKFLRARDFKVKDAFTMMKNTLSWRKEFNIDALVNEDLGDDLEKVVFMHGYDREGHPVCYNVYGEFQNKELYQKTFSDEEKRTKFLRWRIQFLERSIRKLDFTPGGVNTIFQVNDLKNSPGPAKRELRLATKQALQLLQDNYPEFVAKQVFINVPWWYLAFYTMLSPFLTQRTKSKFVFAGPPKSAETLFKYISPEQVPIQYGGLSVDLCDCNPEFSMSDPVTEIPIKPTTKQTVEIIIYEKCIIVWELRVVGWEVSYSAEFKPDAKDGYTIIIQKATKMSPNDEPVVSNSFTVSELGKILLTIDNSTLKKKRLLYRFKIKPLSD
;
A
#
# COMPACT_ATOMS: atom_id res chain seq x y z
N MET A 1 -33.97 38.61 -25.67
CA MET A 1 -33.21 39.83 -26.00
C MET A 1 -33.73 40.90 -25.06
N ALA A 2 -32.99 41.12 -23.96
CA ALA A 2 -33.24 42.08 -22.87
C ALA A 2 -34.54 41.95 -22.03
N ASP A 3 -34.54 42.19 -20.71
CA ASP A 3 -33.44 42.16 -19.71
C ASP A 3 -34.00 42.03 -18.28
N GLU A 4 -33.09 41.90 -17.32
CA GLU A 4 -33.22 41.79 -15.85
C GLU A 4 -33.92 43.03 -15.19
N ASP A 5 -34.21 43.13 -13.89
CA ASP A 5 -33.71 42.43 -12.70
C ASP A 5 -34.69 42.54 -11.50
N SER A 6 -34.51 41.77 -10.42
CA SER A 6 -35.33 41.86 -9.19
C SER A 6 -34.70 41.27 -7.93
N LYS A 7 -34.24 42.13 -6.99
CA LYS A 7 -34.52 41.99 -5.53
C LYS A 7 -34.06 43.18 -4.66
N PRO A 8 -34.80 43.55 -3.60
CA PRO A 8 -34.34 44.45 -2.55
C PRO A 8 -33.87 43.75 -1.26
N THR A 9 -33.26 44.54 -0.38
CA THR A 9 -32.61 44.22 0.91
C THR A 9 -33.59 44.00 2.08
N LEU A 10 -33.14 43.35 3.18
CA LEU A 10 -33.57 43.40 4.61
C LEU A 10 -32.97 42.15 5.31
N SER A 11 -32.69 42.04 6.63
CA SER A 11 -32.32 42.98 7.70
C SER A 11 -31.81 42.14 8.89
N VAL A 12 -30.82 42.63 9.65
CA VAL A 12 -30.26 41.90 10.82
C VAL A 12 -31.26 41.87 11.99
N THR A 13 -31.27 40.78 12.76
CA THR A 13 -32.00 40.72 14.05
C THR A 13 -31.14 40.09 15.13
N GLU A 14 -31.14 40.76 16.28
CA GLU A 14 -30.37 40.51 17.49
C GLU A 14 -30.97 39.36 18.32
N LYS A 15 -30.13 38.57 19.01
CA LYS A 15 -30.57 37.56 20.00
C LYS A 15 -29.61 37.43 21.17
N GLU A 16 -29.93 38.19 22.21
CA GLU A 16 -30.08 37.78 23.61
C GLU A 16 -29.12 36.71 24.18
N GLU A 17 -28.29 37.16 25.13
CA GLU A 17 -27.31 36.40 25.90
C GLU A 17 -27.91 35.92 27.23
N LEU A 18 -27.64 34.68 27.64
CA LEU A 18 -28.21 34.05 28.84
C LEU A 18 -27.11 33.43 29.73
N GLU A 19 -26.85 34.06 30.87
CA GLU A 19 -25.95 33.55 31.92
C GLU A 19 -26.57 32.35 32.69
N PRO A 20 -25.74 31.37 33.13
CA PRO A 20 -26.03 30.50 34.27
C PRO A 20 -25.31 30.97 35.57
N PRO A 21 -25.82 30.62 36.77
CA PRO A 21 -25.47 31.30 38.02
C PRO A 21 -24.20 30.80 38.77
N LYS A 22 -23.72 31.63 39.70
CA LYS A 22 -22.62 31.36 40.65
C LYS A 22 -23.08 30.75 41.99
N VAL A 23 -22.10 30.43 42.84
CA VAL A 23 -22.15 30.14 44.31
C VAL A 23 -22.38 28.65 44.65
N ALA A 24 -21.67 27.97 45.57
CA ALA A 24 -20.55 28.31 46.48
C ALA A 24 -19.54 27.13 46.59
N ALA A 25 -18.37 27.40 47.21
CA ALA A 25 -17.42 26.37 47.62
C ALA A 25 -17.69 25.89 49.06
N GLU A 26 -17.39 24.62 49.35
CA GLU A 26 -17.10 24.16 50.71
C GLU A 26 -16.11 23.00 50.70
N SER A 27 -15.23 22.96 51.70
CA SER A 27 -14.02 22.12 51.73
C SER A 27 -14.00 21.18 52.93
N VAL A 28 -13.91 19.87 52.72
CA VAL A 28 -13.61 18.89 53.80
C VAL A 28 -12.78 17.72 53.26
N SER A 29 -11.58 17.52 53.82
CA SER A 29 -10.89 16.22 53.85
C SER A 29 -11.34 15.44 55.09
N PRO A 30 -11.26 14.10 55.08
CA PRO A 30 -10.40 13.51 56.11
C PRO A 30 -9.60 12.29 55.63
N ALA A 31 -8.67 11.87 56.48
CA ALA A 31 -7.83 10.69 56.31
C ALA A 31 -7.73 9.88 57.62
N VAL A 32 -7.03 8.73 57.54
CA VAL A 32 -6.35 7.98 58.63
C VAL A 32 -7.15 6.91 59.40
N ALA A 33 -6.40 5.85 59.77
CA ALA A 33 -6.56 4.87 60.87
C ALA A 33 -7.30 3.54 60.60
N SER A 34 -6.83 2.35 61.04
CA SER A 34 -5.54 1.96 61.67
C SER A 34 -5.38 0.41 61.77
N GLY A 35 -4.12 -0.06 61.78
CA GLY A 35 -3.60 -1.14 62.67
C GLY A 35 -3.63 -2.60 62.19
N SER A 36 -2.69 -3.49 62.55
CA SER A 36 -1.48 -3.34 63.42
C SER A 36 -0.47 -4.52 63.26
N THR A 37 0.85 -4.24 63.42
CA THR A 37 2.00 -5.03 63.98
C THR A 37 2.01 -6.59 63.98
N ILE A 38 3.16 -7.30 63.86
CA ILE A 38 4.30 -7.50 64.81
C ILE A 38 5.52 -8.02 63.97
N GLU A 39 6.72 -7.42 63.94
CA GLU A 39 7.88 -7.44 64.87
C GLU A 39 8.87 -8.66 64.79
N SER A 40 10.16 -8.33 64.51
CA SER A 40 11.43 -8.98 64.95
C SER A 40 11.94 -10.29 64.27
N ASP A 41 13.24 -10.64 64.19
CA ASP A 41 14.49 -10.08 64.77
C ASP A 41 15.79 -10.49 63.98
N SER A 42 16.94 -9.83 64.27
CA SER A 42 18.42 -10.06 64.10
C SER A 42 19.03 -11.22 63.21
N ALA A 43 20.32 -11.31 62.83
CA ALA A 43 21.60 -10.64 63.18
C ALA A 43 22.72 -10.78 62.07
N ALA A 44 23.93 -10.25 62.35
CA ALA A 44 25.19 -10.19 61.55
C ALA A 44 25.85 -11.58 61.17
N ALA A 45 26.96 -11.76 60.41
CA ALA A 45 28.10 -10.88 60.02
C ALA A 45 28.88 -11.36 58.73
N ASN A 46 29.95 -10.63 58.35
CA ASN A 46 30.87 -10.75 57.17
C ASN A 46 32.05 -11.77 57.41
N PRO A 47 33.07 -12.01 56.52
CA PRO A 47 33.27 -11.77 55.07
C PRO A 47 33.94 -12.93 54.23
N GLU A 48 34.21 -12.66 52.93
CA GLU A 48 35.45 -12.97 52.13
C GLU A 48 35.43 -13.95 50.90
N LYS A 49 36.16 -13.53 49.83
CA LYS A 49 36.80 -14.22 48.68
C LYS A 49 36.03 -14.69 47.41
N THR A 50 36.19 -13.86 46.36
CA THR A 50 36.81 -14.13 45.03
C THR A 50 36.74 -15.52 44.36
N GLU A 51 36.15 -15.62 43.15
CA GLU A 51 36.84 -15.98 41.88
C GLU A 51 35.96 -15.85 40.62
N LEU A 52 36.60 -15.71 39.44
CA LEU A 52 35.99 -15.62 38.10
C LEU A 52 36.19 -16.94 37.32
N PRO A 53 35.25 -17.38 36.46
CA PRO A 53 35.43 -18.55 35.60
C PRO A 53 36.28 -18.25 34.34
N PRO A 54 37.01 -19.25 33.79
CA PRO A 54 38.02 -19.06 32.74
C PRO A 54 37.51 -19.17 31.29
N PRO A 55 38.26 -18.68 30.29
CA PRO A 55 37.95 -18.81 28.85
C PRO A 55 38.42 -20.13 28.23
N PRO A 56 37.83 -20.58 27.09
CA PRO A 56 38.28 -21.75 26.34
C PRO A 56 39.52 -21.46 25.47
N PRO A 57 40.33 -22.48 25.12
CA PRO A 57 41.68 -22.29 24.57
C PRO A 57 41.75 -22.25 23.03
N SER A 58 42.91 -21.78 22.54
CA SER A 58 43.31 -21.77 21.13
C SER A 58 44.63 -22.52 20.93
N GLU A 59 44.72 -23.41 19.95
CA GLU A 59 46.01 -23.89 19.43
C GLU A 59 45.87 -24.42 17.98
N SER A 60 46.92 -24.28 17.18
CA SER A 60 47.02 -24.77 15.79
C SER A 60 48.12 -25.83 15.68
N PRO A 61 48.10 -26.66 14.61
CA PRO A 61 49.33 -26.74 13.81
C PRO A 61 49.09 -26.86 12.28
N ALA A 62 50.18 -26.87 11.50
CA ALA A 62 50.20 -26.72 10.04
C ALA A 62 50.71 -27.97 9.26
N GLU A 63 50.40 -28.01 7.96
CA GLU A 63 50.97 -28.88 6.89
C GLU A 63 50.75 -30.43 7.04
N LYS A 64 50.69 -31.28 6.00
CA LYS A 64 51.16 -31.20 4.58
C LYS A 64 50.50 -32.29 3.70
N ALA A 65 50.28 -32.01 2.40
CA ALA A 65 50.10 -32.97 1.26
C ALA A 65 48.89 -33.97 1.32
N THR A 66 48.30 -34.49 0.22
CA THR A 66 48.73 -34.65 -1.19
C THR A 66 47.50 -34.77 -2.13
N SER A 67 47.64 -34.43 -3.43
CA SER A 67 46.93 -34.92 -4.66
C SER A 67 45.48 -35.49 -4.56
N VAL A 68 44.56 -35.20 -5.49
CA VAL A 68 44.59 -35.64 -6.92
C VAL A 68 43.91 -34.63 -7.87
N VAL A 69 44.37 -34.62 -9.12
CA VAL A 69 43.91 -33.81 -10.27
C VAL A 69 42.78 -34.50 -11.03
N GLU A 70 41.75 -33.77 -11.47
CA GLU A 70 41.17 -33.99 -12.81
C GLU A 70 40.51 -32.72 -13.38
N THR A 71 40.42 -32.64 -14.71
CA THR A 71 40.40 -31.38 -15.49
C THR A 71 39.08 -31.14 -16.24
N GLU A 72 38.71 -29.86 -16.40
CA GLU A 72 37.66 -29.44 -17.34
C GLU A 72 38.07 -29.65 -18.82
N PRO A 73 37.12 -29.94 -19.73
CA PRO A 73 37.38 -30.06 -21.17
C PRO A 73 37.25 -28.72 -21.92
N SER A 74 38.19 -28.46 -22.83
CA SER A 74 38.18 -27.31 -23.75
C SER A 74 37.30 -27.52 -25.00
N PRO A 75 36.80 -26.45 -25.66
CA PRO A 75 36.08 -26.54 -26.93
C PRO A 75 37.01 -26.66 -28.17
N PRO A 76 36.50 -27.11 -29.33
CA PRO A 76 37.28 -27.37 -30.56
C PRO A 76 37.57 -26.10 -31.41
N PRO A 77 38.49 -26.19 -32.40
CA PRO A 77 39.17 -25.01 -32.98
C PRO A 77 38.52 -24.42 -34.25
N THR A 78 38.94 -23.19 -34.56
CA THR A 78 38.68 -22.41 -35.79
C THR A 78 39.54 -22.84 -36.99
N THR A 79 39.03 -22.61 -38.20
CA THR A 79 39.77 -22.64 -39.48
C THR A 79 40.05 -21.23 -40.01
N GLU A 80 41.08 -21.11 -40.85
CA GLU A 80 41.80 -19.86 -41.18
C GLU A 80 41.19 -18.99 -42.32
N ASP A 81 41.52 -17.70 -42.25
CA ASP A 81 41.84 -16.71 -43.30
C ASP A 81 40.99 -16.54 -44.58
N ASN A 82 40.66 -15.27 -44.90
CA ASN A 82 41.45 -14.47 -45.85
C ASN A 82 41.06 -12.96 -45.89
N ASP A 83 41.94 -12.12 -45.30
CA ASP A 83 42.75 -11.08 -46.00
C ASP A 83 42.21 -9.66 -46.40
N VAL A 84 43.09 -8.64 -46.20
CA VAL A 84 43.20 -7.27 -46.79
C VAL A 84 42.03 -6.25 -46.61
N LYS A 85 42.13 -5.04 -46.00
CA LYS A 85 43.19 -3.98 -46.09
C LYS A 85 43.08 -2.83 -45.05
N ASP A 86 44.21 -2.14 -44.84
CA ASP A 86 44.46 -0.76 -44.35
C ASP A 86 43.25 0.19 -44.14
N LYS A 87 43.20 1.01 -43.08
CA LYS A 87 44.18 2.10 -42.88
C LYS A 87 44.31 2.63 -41.44
N SER A 88 45.48 3.17 -41.14
CA SER A 88 45.95 3.66 -39.83
C SER A 88 45.54 5.09 -39.46
N SER A 89 45.46 5.36 -38.15
CA SER A 89 46.26 6.41 -37.50
C SER A 89 46.27 6.27 -35.97
N ASP A 90 47.47 6.29 -35.38
CA ASP A 90 47.80 6.34 -33.94
C ASP A 90 47.11 7.53 -33.20
N THR A 91 47.02 7.62 -31.87
CA THR A 91 48.09 7.39 -30.86
C THR A 91 47.58 7.06 -29.43
N LYS A 92 47.96 5.86 -28.95
CA LYS A 92 48.48 5.44 -27.62
C LYS A 92 48.19 6.17 -26.28
N GLU A 93 47.90 5.32 -25.28
CA GLU A 93 48.47 5.24 -23.90
C GLU A 93 47.99 6.23 -22.81
N ASP A 94 47.80 5.85 -21.52
CA ASP A 94 48.05 4.56 -20.84
C ASP A 94 47.06 4.22 -19.68
N ALA A 95 47.20 2.99 -19.17
CA ALA A 95 46.49 2.19 -18.17
C ALA A 95 46.06 2.79 -16.81
N GLY A 96 45.19 2.05 -16.10
CA GLY A 96 44.84 2.33 -14.69
C GLY A 96 43.72 1.49 -14.06
N GLU A 97 43.80 0.16 -14.16
CA GLU A 97 43.08 -0.86 -13.35
C GLU A 97 41.53 -0.80 -13.18
N ALA A 98 40.88 -1.87 -13.63
CA ALA A 98 39.51 -2.23 -13.23
C ALA A 98 39.51 -3.64 -12.63
N GLN A 99 39.06 -3.77 -11.37
CA GLN A 99 38.41 -4.97 -10.82
C GLN A 99 37.86 -4.70 -9.40
N ASP A 100 36.54 -4.49 -9.26
CA ASP A 100 35.63 -5.49 -8.66
C ASP A 100 34.20 -4.91 -8.59
N GLU A 101 33.43 -5.11 -9.67
CA GLU A 101 32.02 -4.68 -9.78
C GLU A 101 31.20 -5.82 -10.39
N ARG A 102 31.17 -6.97 -9.73
CA ARG A 102 30.16 -8.02 -9.98
C ARG A 102 28.87 -7.75 -9.22
N SER A 103 28.42 -6.48 -9.24
CA SER A 103 27.08 -6.14 -8.80
C SER A 103 26.06 -6.70 -9.81
N SER A 104 25.08 -7.45 -9.32
CA SER A 104 23.93 -7.87 -10.11
C SER A 104 23.06 -6.65 -10.40
N LYS A 105 23.40 -5.92 -11.48
CA LYS A 105 22.70 -4.72 -11.91
C LYS A 105 21.22 -5.03 -12.09
N LEU A 106 20.38 -4.45 -11.23
CA LEU A 106 18.92 -4.54 -11.38
C LEU A 106 18.55 -4.02 -12.77
N PRO A 107 17.60 -4.65 -13.48
CA PRO A 107 17.14 -4.17 -14.77
C PRO A 107 16.44 -2.81 -14.62
N GLN A 108 17.19 -1.71 -14.79
CA GLN A 108 16.68 -0.34 -14.81
C GLN A 108 16.07 0.04 -16.17
N ASN A 109 15.22 -0.82 -16.72
CA ASN A 109 14.50 -0.52 -17.96
C ASN A 109 13.20 0.24 -17.65
N LEU A 110 13.37 1.54 -17.36
CA LEU A 110 12.27 2.49 -17.23
C LEU A 110 11.72 2.87 -18.61
N VAL A 111 10.84 2.02 -19.16
CA VAL A 111 9.73 2.58 -19.94
C VAL A 111 8.81 3.24 -18.92
N SER A 112 8.74 4.56 -18.93
CA SER A 112 7.87 5.31 -18.02
C SER A 112 6.40 4.99 -18.33
N PHE A 113 5.81 4.05 -17.59
CA PHE A 113 4.37 3.82 -17.64
C PHE A 113 3.66 5.07 -17.12
N LYS A 114 2.96 5.75 -18.03
CA LYS A 114 1.95 6.76 -17.73
C LYS A 114 0.59 6.05 -17.72
N GLU A 115 -0.25 6.33 -16.74
CA GLU A 115 -1.62 5.83 -16.75
C GLU A 115 -2.39 6.38 -17.96
N GLU A 116 -3.26 5.56 -18.55
CA GLU A 116 -4.09 5.93 -19.69
C GLU A 116 -5.27 6.80 -19.20
N SER A 117 -5.55 7.90 -19.90
CA SER A 117 -6.62 8.82 -19.49
C SER A 117 -7.98 8.13 -19.45
N ASN A 118 -8.76 8.50 -18.43
CA ASN A 118 -10.13 8.06 -18.20
C ASN A 118 -11.17 9.05 -18.76
N LEU A 119 -10.73 10.12 -19.43
CA LEU A 119 -11.60 11.05 -20.14
C LEU A 119 -11.93 10.49 -21.53
N VAL A 120 -13.22 10.45 -21.89
CA VAL A 120 -13.69 10.01 -23.21
C VAL A 120 -13.09 10.86 -24.34
N ALA A 121 -12.84 12.15 -24.08
CA ALA A 121 -12.23 13.09 -25.02
C ALA A 121 -10.76 12.78 -25.37
N ASP A 122 -10.06 11.98 -24.57
CA ASP A 122 -8.66 11.58 -24.80
C ASP A 122 -8.53 10.23 -25.53
N LEU A 123 -9.65 9.57 -25.82
CA LEU A 123 -9.69 8.27 -26.50
C LEU A 123 -9.58 8.44 -28.02
N SER A 124 -8.96 7.46 -28.70
CA SER A 124 -9.01 7.39 -30.17
C SER A 124 -10.38 6.93 -30.67
N ASP A 125 -10.75 7.26 -31.91
CA ASP A 125 -12.03 6.85 -32.52
C ASP A 125 -12.30 5.34 -32.38
N SER A 126 -11.27 4.50 -32.51
CA SER A 126 -11.36 3.05 -32.30
C SER A 126 -11.71 2.65 -30.86
N GLN A 127 -11.22 3.38 -29.87
CA GLN A 127 -11.51 3.16 -28.44
C GLN A 127 -12.91 3.69 -28.08
N ILE A 128 -13.33 4.82 -28.64
CA ILE A 128 -14.69 5.36 -28.50
C ILE A 128 -15.71 4.36 -29.08
N ASN A 129 -15.47 3.86 -30.30
CA ASN A 129 -16.32 2.85 -30.92
C ASN A 129 -16.40 1.56 -30.07
N ALA A 130 -15.28 1.09 -29.51
CA ALA A 130 -15.25 -0.07 -28.64
C ALA A 130 -16.00 0.16 -27.30
N LEU A 131 -15.96 1.39 -26.76
CA LEU A 131 -16.72 1.78 -25.58
C LEU A 131 -18.23 1.78 -25.85
N GLU A 132 -18.67 2.35 -26.98
CA GLU A 132 -20.10 2.36 -27.35
C GLU A 132 -20.63 0.98 -27.74
N GLU A 133 -19.82 0.13 -28.39
CA GLU A 133 -20.18 -1.28 -28.63
C GLU A 133 -20.32 -2.04 -27.31
N LEU A 134 -19.39 -1.86 -26.37
CA LEU A 134 -19.49 -2.47 -25.04
C LEU A 134 -20.72 -1.99 -24.29
N LYS A 135 -20.97 -0.67 -24.23
CA LYS A 135 -22.18 -0.09 -23.63
C LYS A 135 -23.44 -0.72 -24.20
N LYS A 136 -23.51 -0.92 -25.52
CA LYS A 136 -24.66 -1.57 -26.17
C LYS A 136 -24.87 -3.00 -25.65
N LEU A 137 -23.81 -3.80 -25.55
CA LEU A 137 -23.90 -5.16 -24.98
C LEU A 137 -24.31 -5.13 -23.49
N VAL A 138 -23.86 -4.13 -22.73
CA VAL A 138 -24.28 -3.95 -21.33
C VAL A 138 -25.76 -3.60 -21.22
N ARG A 139 -26.29 -2.69 -22.06
CA ARG A 139 -27.73 -2.36 -22.13
C ARG A 139 -28.54 -3.63 -22.42
N GLU A 140 -28.21 -4.31 -23.52
CA GLU A 140 -28.90 -5.53 -23.95
C GLU A 140 -28.94 -6.62 -22.85
N ALA A 141 -27.86 -6.74 -22.05
CA ALA A 141 -27.79 -7.68 -20.94
C ALA A 141 -28.50 -7.22 -19.64
N LEU A 142 -28.70 -5.91 -19.45
CA LEU A 142 -29.59 -5.38 -18.40
C LEU A 142 -31.05 -5.60 -18.80
N ASP A 143 -31.42 -5.20 -20.02
CA ASP A 143 -32.78 -5.32 -20.57
C ASP A 143 -33.29 -6.78 -20.62
N THR A 144 -32.37 -7.74 -20.77
CA THR A 144 -32.66 -9.18 -20.77
C THR A 144 -32.40 -9.86 -19.43
N HIS A 145 -32.16 -9.09 -18.35
CA HIS A 145 -31.86 -9.58 -17.00
C HIS A 145 -30.73 -10.63 -16.92
N GLN A 146 -29.81 -10.65 -17.89
CA GLN A 146 -28.68 -11.60 -17.95
C GLN A 146 -27.71 -11.47 -16.78
N PHE A 147 -27.71 -10.33 -16.08
CA PHE A 147 -26.92 -10.14 -14.87
C PHE A 147 -27.66 -10.54 -13.59
N THR A 148 -29.00 -10.64 -13.60
CA THR A 148 -29.82 -10.99 -12.42
C THR A 148 -30.38 -12.40 -12.44
N SER A 149 -30.56 -13.01 -13.62
CA SER A 149 -30.94 -14.43 -13.76
C SER A 149 -29.86 -15.37 -13.23
N SER A 150 -30.23 -16.20 -12.25
CA SER A 150 -29.37 -17.22 -11.63
C SER A 150 -29.41 -18.54 -12.42
N GLU A 151 -28.95 -18.54 -13.67
CA GLU A 151 -28.67 -19.80 -14.38
C GLU A 151 -27.27 -20.32 -14.04
N PRO A 152 -27.12 -21.60 -13.61
CA PRO A 152 -25.82 -22.15 -13.26
C PRO A 152 -24.96 -22.34 -14.52
N ILE A 153 -23.79 -21.69 -14.53
CA ILE A 153 -22.81 -21.82 -15.62
C ILE A 153 -22.34 -23.27 -15.72
N LYS A 154 -22.71 -23.95 -16.81
CA LYS A 154 -22.09 -25.23 -17.19
C LYS A 154 -20.63 -24.99 -17.56
N THR A 155 -19.71 -25.52 -16.77
CA THR A 155 -18.27 -25.47 -17.04
C THR A 155 -17.96 -26.27 -18.31
N THR A 156 -17.71 -25.59 -19.42
CA THR A 156 -17.28 -26.24 -20.68
C THR A 156 -15.83 -26.73 -20.53
N SER A 157 -15.65 -27.94 -20.02
CA SER A 157 -14.35 -28.60 -19.97
C SER A 157 -13.89 -28.98 -21.38
N VAL A 158 -12.74 -28.43 -21.81
CA VAL A 158 -12.01 -28.89 -23.00
C VAL A 158 -11.58 -30.36 -22.78
N PRO A 159 -11.75 -31.27 -23.76
CA PRO A 159 -11.42 -32.68 -23.57
C PRO A 159 -9.91 -32.93 -23.60
N PRO A 160 -9.34 -33.74 -22.68
CA PRO A 160 -8.00 -34.27 -22.81
C PRO A 160 -7.96 -35.46 -23.81
N GLU A 161 -6.83 -35.64 -24.47
CA GLU A 161 -6.60 -36.74 -25.41
C GLU A 161 -6.60 -38.12 -24.72
N THR A 162 -7.08 -39.11 -25.47
CA THR A 162 -6.95 -40.57 -25.23
C THR A 162 -5.47 -40.99 -25.13
N THR A 163 -5.01 -42.03 -24.40
CA THR A 163 -5.53 -43.37 -24.02
C THR A 163 -4.48 -44.04 -23.07
N PRO A 164 -4.57 -45.31 -22.60
CA PRO A 164 -5.71 -46.13 -22.15
C PRO A 164 -5.53 -46.83 -20.76
N ALA A 165 -6.67 -47.19 -20.15
CA ALA A 165 -6.95 -48.42 -19.39
C ALA A 165 -6.11 -48.89 -18.16
N ALA A 166 -6.79 -48.96 -17.02
CA ALA A 166 -6.85 -50.17 -16.18
C ALA A 166 -8.29 -50.34 -15.62
N LYS A 167 -8.74 -51.57 -15.43
CA LYS A 167 -10.10 -51.91 -14.97
C LYS A 167 -10.11 -52.15 -13.46
N GLU A 168 -11.19 -51.78 -12.77
CA GLU A 168 -11.95 -52.75 -11.97
C GLU A 168 -13.36 -52.24 -11.63
N ALA A 169 -14.26 -53.15 -11.25
CA ALA A 169 -15.69 -52.90 -11.15
C ALA A 169 -16.22 -53.24 -9.76
N THR A 170 -17.28 -52.56 -9.31
CA THR A 170 -18.33 -53.22 -8.52
C THR A 170 -19.67 -52.49 -8.62
N LYS A 171 -20.73 -53.22 -8.25
CA LYS A 171 -22.15 -52.99 -8.57
C LYS A 171 -22.95 -53.10 -7.28
N ALA A 172 -23.96 -52.25 -7.03
CA ALA A 172 -25.20 -52.65 -6.36
C ALA A 172 -26.30 -51.58 -6.45
N GLU A 173 -27.48 -52.05 -6.87
CA GLU A 173 -28.80 -51.40 -6.88
C GLU A 173 -29.34 -51.04 -5.48
N GLY A 174 -30.44 -50.25 -5.38
CA GLY A 174 -31.01 -49.92 -4.07
C GLY A 174 -32.37 -49.18 -3.92
N ALA A 175 -33.40 -49.49 -4.72
CA ALA A 175 -34.83 -49.28 -4.41
C ALA A 175 -35.47 -47.85 -4.37
N THR A 176 -36.78 -47.85 -4.66
CA THR A 176 -37.69 -46.73 -4.98
C THR A 176 -38.89 -46.63 -4.02
N SER A 177 -39.73 -45.61 -4.27
CA SER A 177 -41.17 -45.49 -3.95
C SER A 177 -41.50 -44.97 -2.53
N GLU A 178 -42.57 -44.25 -2.25
CA GLU A 178 -43.66 -43.52 -2.94
C GLU A 178 -44.64 -43.18 -1.78
N SER A 179 -45.38 -42.07 -1.82
CA SER A 179 -46.83 -42.02 -1.51
C SER A 179 -47.40 -40.60 -1.54
N ASP A 180 -48.54 -40.47 -2.22
CA ASP A 180 -49.42 -39.29 -2.24
C ASP A 180 -50.24 -39.12 -0.95
N ALA A 181 -50.78 -37.90 -0.72
CA ALA A 181 -52.25 -37.67 -0.75
C ALA A 181 -52.64 -36.20 -0.46
N SER A 182 -53.66 -35.72 -1.18
CA SER A 182 -54.24 -34.35 -1.11
C SER A 182 -55.56 -34.32 -0.33
N THR A 183 -56.05 -33.16 0.17
CA THR A 183 -57.50 -32.87 0.31
C THR A 183 -57.86 -31.37 0.42
N GLU A 184 -59.14 -31.04 0.18
CA GLU A 184 -59.77 -29.73 -0.11
C GLU A 184 -61.15 -29.61 0.62
N VAL A 185 -62.00 -28.55 0.63
CA VAL A 185 -62.02 -27.19 0.02
C VAL A 185 -63.03 -26.23 0.72
N HIS A 186 -62.70 -24.93 0.94
CA HIS A 186 -63.62 -23.73 1.01
C HIS A 186 -64.85 -23.65 2.01
N PRO A 187 -65.67 -22.56 2.09
CA PRO A 187 -65.41 -21.08 2.14
C PRO A 187 -66.26 -20.30 3.24
N PRO A 188 -66.84 -19.05 3.08
CA PRO A 188 -66.59 -17.90 3.99
C PRO A 188 -67.87 -17.30 4.67
N PRO A 189 -67.90 -16.02 5.16
CA PRO A 189 -68.41 -14.92 4.29
C PRO A 189 -67.90 -13.46 4.51
N GLU A 190 -67.94 -12.72 3.39
CA GLU A 190 -68.20 -11.28 3.11
C GLU A 190 -68.03 -10.12 4.13
N THR A 191 -67.43 -9.01 3.66
CA THR A 191 -68.07 -7.66 3.70
C THR A 191 -67.56 -6.72 2.59
N LYS A 192 -68.25 -5.60 2.37
CA LYS A 192 -68.34 -4.80 1.11
C LYS A 192 -68.31 -3.29 1.46
N ILE A 193 -67.93 -2.32 0.61
CA ILE A 193 -67.37 -2.20 -0.78
C ILE A 193 -66.87 -0.74 -0.93
N GLU A 194 -65.90 -0.39 -1.81
CA GLU A 194 -65.89 0.86 -2.63
C GLU A 194 -64.72 0.98 -3.63
N GLU A 195 -64.77 1.99 -4.53
CA GLU A 195 -64.20 1.96 -5.89
C GLU A 195 -62.80 2.61 -6.10
N SER A 196 -62.27 2.37 -7.31
CA SER A 196 -60.95 2.68 -7.89
C SER A 196 -60.32 4.06 -7.61
N PRO A 197 -58.96 4.12 -7.67
CA PRO A 197 -58.35 4.64 -8.89
C PRO A 197 -57.16 3.80 -9.39
N VAL A 198 -57.37 2.98 -10.43
CA VAL A 198 -56.33 2.06 -10.96
C VAL A 198 -55.39 2.75 -11.97
N LYS A 199 -55.76 3.91 -12.53
CA LYS A 199 -55.06 4.50 -13.68
C LYS A 199 -53.84 5.38 -13.37
N GLU A 200 -53.76 5.98 -12.19
CA GLU A 200 -52.56 6.73 -11.77
C GLU A 200 -51.50 5.80 -11.15
N ALA A 201 -51.93 4.67 -10.58
CA ALA A 201 -51.02 3.64 -10.06
C ALA A 201 -50.23 2.92 -11.17
N GLU A 202 -50.80 2.74 -12.38
CA GLU A 202 -50.12 2.07 -13.50
C GLU A 202 -49.04 2.93 -14.19
N GLU A 203 -49.10 4.27 -14.11
CA GLU A 203 -48.01 5.13 -14.57
C GLU A 203 -46.91 5.28 -13.51
N VAL A 204 -47.27 5.45 -12.22
CA VAL A 204 -46.26 5.52 -11.14
C VAL A 204 -45.54 4.19 -10.92
N ALA A 205 -46.22 3.05 -11.08
CA ALA A 205 -45.60 1.73 -10.94
C ALA A 205 -44.67 1.34 -12.11
N LYS A 206 -44.62 2.12 -13.20
CA LYS A 206 -43.70 1.89 -14.33
C LYS A 206 -42.31 2.48 -14.12
N GLU A 207 -42.11 3.39 -13.18
CA GLU A 207 -40.81 4.03 -12.92
C GLU A 207 -40.03 3.41 -11.73
N THR A 208 -40.59 2.43 -11.03
CA THR A 208 -39.97 1.87 -9.81
C THR A 208 -39.78 0.35 -9.82
N SER A 209 -39.13 -0.19 -10.84
CA SER A 209 -38.40 -1.47 -10.74
C SER A 209 -37.20 -1.59 -11.69
N GLU A 210 -36.47 -0.50 -11.93
CA GLU A 210 -35.15 -0.62 -12.57
C GLU A 210 -34.19 -1.33 -11.60
N GLU A 211 -33.91 -2.62 -11.85
CA GLU A 211 -32.84 -3.36 -11.18
C GLU A 211 -31.47 -2.76 -11.56
N HIS A 212 -31.08 -1.66 -10.91
CA HIS A 212 -29.77 -1.07 -11.08
C HIS A 212 -28.69 -2.08 -10.66
N VAL A 213 -27.96 -2.63 -11.64
CA VAL A 213 -26.78 -3.47 -11.37
C VAL A 213 -25.61 -2.56 -11.01
N PHE A 214 -25.07 -2.76 -9.81
CA PHE A 214 -23.91 -2.02 -9.31
C PHE A 214 -22.62 -2.84 -9.44
N ILE A 215 -21.51 -2.15 -9.71
CA ILE A 215 -20.16 -2.72 -9.57
C ILE A 215 -19.27 -1.71 -8.86
N TRP A 216 -18.61 -2.15 -7.78
CA TRP A 216 -17.82 -1.29 -6.88
C TRP A 216 -18.56 -0.06 -6.32
N GLY A 217 -19.90 -0.11 -6.23
CA GLY A 217 -20.75 1.01 -5.79
C GLY A 217 -21.16 1.97 -6.91
N ILE A 218 -20.73 1.74 -8.15
CA ILE A 218 -21.14 2.52 -9.33
C ILE A 218 -22.30 1.80 -10.04
N PRO A 219 -23.45 2.47 -10.29
CA PRO A 219 -24.54 1.92 -11.10
C PRO A 219 -24.11 1.87 -12.58
N LEU A 220 -24.28 0.71 -13.22
CA LEU A 220 -23.95 0.56 -14.64
C LEU A 220 -24.85 1.46 -15.51
N LEU A 221 -24.23 2.15 -16.46
CA LEU A 221 -24.85 2.99 -17.49
C LEU A 221 -25.74 4.16 -17.04
N LYS A 222 -25.80 4.44 -15.73
CA LYS A 222 -26.62 5.55 -15.19
C LYS A 222 -25.96 6.93 -15.35
N ASP A 223 -24.63 6.99 -15.30
CA ASP A 223 -23.84 8.21 -15.44
C ASP A 223 -22.42 7.90 -15.91
N ASP A 224 -21.65 8.93 -16.25
CA ASP A 224 -20.32 8.85 -16.87
C ASP A 224 -19.27 8.10 -16.02
N ARG A 225 -19.52 7.86 -14.72
CA ARG A 225 -18.64 7.00 -13.90
C ARG A 225 -18.66 5.56 -14.40
N SER A 226 -19.75 5.14 -15.04
CA SER A 226 -19.83 3.84 -15.71
C SER A 226 -18.82 3.72 -16.85
N ASP A 227 -18.45 4.81 -17.53
CA ASP A 227 -17.50 4.74 -18.64
C ASP A 227 -16.09 4.44 -18.14
N VAL A 228 -15.70 5.06 -17.02
CA VAL A 228 -14.44 4.78 -16.32
C VAL A 228 -14.34 3.30 -15.92
N ILE A 229 -15.45 2.70 -15.48
CA ILE A 229 -15.56 1.27 -15.16
C ILE A 229 -15.39 0.40 -16.42
N LEU A 230 -16.14 0.69 -17.49
CA LEU A 230 -16.11 -0.08 -18.74
C LEU A 230 -14.74 -0.01 -19.43
N LEU A 231 -14.07 1.15 -19.36
CA LEU A 231 -12.71 1.33 -19.88
C LEU A 231 -11.67 0.43 -19.17
N LYS A 232 -11.83 0.13 -17.87
CA LYS A 232 -10.97 -0.85 -17.18
C LYS A 232 -11.07 -2.24 -17.80
N PHE A 233 -12.29 -2.73 -18.08
CA PHE A 233 -12.52 -4.02 -18.73
C PHE A 233 -11.98 -4.04 -20.17
N LEU A 234 -12.20 -2.96 -20.94
CA LEU A 234 -11.66 -2.84 -22.30
C LEU A 234 -10.13 -2.87 -22.32
N ARG A 235 -9.45 -2.05 -21.51
CA ARG A 235 -7.98 -2.03 -21.42
C ARG A 235 -7.40 -3.36 -20.97
N ALA A 236 -8.07 -4.06 -20.03
CA ALA A 236 -7.65 -5.37 -19.56
C ALA A 236 -7.81 -6.49 -20.62
N ARG A 237 -8.45 -6.21 -21.76
CA ARG A 237 -8.64 -7.12 -22.90
C ARG A 237 -8.22 -6.48 -24.23
N ASP A 238 -7.31 -5.50 -24.19
CA ASP A 238 -6.77 -4.80 -25.36
C ASP A 238 -7.86 -4.27 -26.33
N PHE A 239 -8.94 -3.71 -25.76
CA PHE A 239 -10.14 -3.21 -26.43
C PHE A 239 -10.93 -4.25 -27.26
N LYS A 240 -10.72 -5.55 -27.03
CA LYS A 240 -11.56 -6.62 -27.59
C LYS A 240 -12.91 -6.66 -26.86
N VAL A 241 -13.91 -5.98 -27.44
CA VAL A 241 -15.23 -5.76 -26.84
C VAL A 241 -15.89 -7.02 -26.28
N LYS A 242 -15.90 -8.13 -27.05
CA LYS A 242 -16.51 -9.40 -26.63
C LYS A 242 -15.79 -10.05 -25.45
N ASP A 243 -14.45 -9.97 -25.41
CA ASP A 243 -13.64 -10.51 -24.31
C ASP A 243 -13.82 -9.67 -23.04
N ALA A 244 -13.89 -8.33 -23.19
CA ALA A 244 -14.17 -7.40 -22.11
C ALA A 244 -15.56 -7.60 -21.50
N PHE A 245 -16.59 -7.75 -22.36
CA PHE A 245 -17.96 -8.05 -21.94
C PHE A 245 -18.05 -9.41 -21.22
N THR A 246 -17.37 -10.43 -21.73
CA THR A 246 -17.30 -11.76 -21.10
C THR A 246 -16.62 -11.69 -19.73
N MET A 247 -15.50 -10.95 -19.61
CA MET A 247 -14.85 -10.70 -18.33
C MET A 247 -15.81 -10.03 -17.34
N MET A 248 -16.51 -8.98 -17.77
CA MET A 248 -17.46 -8.25 -16.93
C MET A 248 -18.64 -9.12 -16.46
N LYS A 249 -19.22 -9.97 -17.34
CA LYS A 249 -20.25 -10.96 -16.95
C LYS A 249 -19.72 -11.92 -15.87
N ASN A 250 -18.52 -12.47 -16.08
CA ASN A 250 -17.90 -13.39 -15.12
C ASN A 250 -17.62 -12.70 -13.77
N THR A 251 -17.13 -11.46 -13.79
CA THR A 251 -16.94 -10.65 -12.58
C THR A 251 -18.26 -10.42 -11.84
N LEU A 252 -19.34 -10.07 -12.54
CA LEU A 252 -20.65 -9.84 -11.91
C LEU A 252 -21.25 -11.13 -11.32
N SER A 253 -21.09 -12.29 -11.97
CA SER A 253 -21.46 -13.59 -11.41
C SER A 253 -20.65 -13.90 -10.14
N TRP A 254 -19.32 -13.81 -10.24
CA TRP A 254 -18.41 -14.04 -9.12
C TRP A 254 -18.70 -13.12 -7.93
N ARG A 255 -19.04 -11.84 -8.15
CA ARG A 255 -19.39 -10.90 -7.06
C ARG A 255 -20.61 -11.37 -6.26
N LYS A 256 -21.59 -11.99 -6.94
CA LYS A 256 -22.79 -12.57 -6.30
C LYS A 256 -22.45 -13.85 -5.57
N GLU A 257 -21.74 -14.77 -6.22
CA GLU A 257 -21.31 -16.05 -5.64
C GLU A 257 -20.43 -15.88 -4.40
N PHE A 258 -19.52 -14.90 -4.42
CA PHE A 258 -18.64 -14.57 -3.29
C PHE A 258 -19.34 -13.72 -2.20
N ASN A 259 -20.57 -13.27 -2.48
CA ASN A 259 -21.41 -12.40 -1.66
C ASN A 259 -20.68 -11.09 -1.24
N ILE A 260 -20.20 -10.34 -2.24
CA ILE A 260 -19.36 -9.15 -2.03
C ILE A 260 -20.08 -8.04 -1.27
N ASP A 261 -21.36 -7.82 -1.51
CA ASP A 261 -22.07 -6.69 -0.91
C ASP A 261 -22.37 -6.91 0.58
N ALA A 262 -22.57 -8.16 1.02
CA ALA A 262 -22.55 -8.50 2.44
C ALA A 262 -21.12 -8.47 3.01
N LEU A 263 -20.14 -9.05 2.30
CA LEU A 263 -18.74 -9.14 2.74
C LEU A 263 -18.16 -7.78 3.15
N VAL A 264 -18.50 -6.69 2.44
CA VAL A 264 -18.00 -5.33 2.74
C VAL A 264 -18.29 -4.88 4.17
N ASN A 265 -19.35 -5.41 4.79
CA ASN A 265 -19.81 -5.09 6.14
C ASN A 265 -19.61 -6.24 7.16
N GLU A 266 -19.02 -7.36 6.74
CA GLU A 266 -18.75 -8.53 7.58
C GLU A 266 -17.61 -8.25 8.58
N ASP A 267 -17.76 -8.65 9.84
CA ASP A 267 -16.62 -8.60 10.77
C ASP A 267 -15.72 -9.82 10.57
N LEU A 268 -14.48 -9.55 10.16
CA LEU A 268 -13.45 -10.56 9.91
C LEU A 268 -12.26 -10.44 10.88
N GLY A 269 -12.25 -9.45 11.77
CA GLY A 269 -11.14 -9.12 12.66
C GLY A 269 -10.09 -8.16 12.09
N ASP A 270 -9.25 -7.64 12.99
CA ASP A 270 -8.26 -6.57 12.84
C ASP A 270 -6.80 -7.07 12.80
N ASP A 271 -6.55 -8.35 13.07
CA ASP A 271 -5.23 -9.01 13.12
C ASP A 271 -4.26 -8.71 11.95
N LEU A 272 -4.80 -8.27 10.81
CA LEU A 272 -4.10 -8.11 9.53
C LEU A 272 -3.86 -6.64 9.14
N GLU A 273 -4.22 -5.66 9.97
CA GLU A 273 -3.98 -4.23 9.69
C GLU A 273 -2.49 -3.90 9.48
N LYS A 274 -1.59 -4.58 10.21
CA LYS A 274 -0.13 -4.45 10.01
C LYS A 274 0.36 -5.10 8.72
N VAL A 275 -0.39 -6.06 8.17
CA VAL A 275 -0.07 -6.75 6.91
C VAL A 275 -0.49 -5.90 5.72
N VAL A 276 -1.64 -5.23 5.80
CA VAL A 276 -2.14 -4.36 4.73
C VAL A 276 -2.86 -3.14 5.29
N PHE A 277 -2.41 -1.96 4.87
CA PHE A 277 -3.03 -0.68 5.24
C PHE A 277 -2.95 0.33 4.09
N MET A 278 -3.83 1.34 4.14
CA MET A 278 -3.82 2.49 3.22
C MET A 278 -3.19 3.67 3.95
N HIS A 279 -2.19 4.33 3.35
CA HIS A 279 -1.51 5.45 4.00
C HIS A 279 -0.92 6.46 3.02
N GLY A 280 -1.43 7.69 3.05
CA GLY A 280 -0.94 8.77 2.19
C GLY A 280 -1.19 8.57 0.70
N TYR A 281 -0.63 9.51 -0.07
CA TYR A 281 -0.88 9.66 -1.50
C TYR A 281 0.44 9.79 -2.27
N ASP A 282 0.49 9.24 -3.48
CA ASP A 282 1.59 9.46 -4.40
C ASP A 282 1.52 10.88 -5.03
N ARG A 283 2.55 11.26 -5.80
CA ARG A 283 2.67 12.57 -6.44
C ARG A 283 1.64 12.81 -7.56
N GLU A 284 0.94 11.77 -7.99
CA GLU A 284 -0.13 11.82 -9.00
C GLU A 284 -1.53 11.78 -8.33
N GLY A 285 -1.60 11.68 -7.00
CA GLY A 285 -2.83 11.69 -6.21
C GLY A 285 -3.39 10.30 -5.86
N HIS A 286 -2.74 9.22 -6.26
CA HIS A 286 -3.20 7.85 -5.98
C HIS A 286 -3.04 7.53 -4.49
N PRO A 287 -4.08 7.00 -3.81
CA PRO A 287 -3.93 6.52 -2.44
C PRO A 287 -2.98 5.32 -2.42
N VAL A 288 -2.05 5.32 -1.46
CA VAL A 288 -0.99 4.31 -1.37
C VAL A 288 -1.41 3.14 -0.47
N CYS A 289 -1.35 1.92 -1.00
CA CYS A 289 -1.59 0.67 -0.29
C CYS A 289 -0.27 -0.02 0.04
N TYR A 290 0.02 -0.20 1.32
CA TYR A 290 1.18 -0.93 1.82
C TYR A 290 0.83 -2.41 2.04
N ASN A 291 1.73 -3.31 1.65
CA ASN A 291 1.59 -4.76 1.77
C ASN A 291 2.86 -5.32 2.40
N VAL A 292 2.81 -5.70 3.68
CA VAL A 292 3.97 -6.03 4.52
C VAL A 292 4.08 -7.53 4.69
N TYR A 293 4.74 -8.19 3.74
CA TYR A 293 4.86 -9.66 3.74
C TYR A 293 5.73 -10.20 4.90
N GLY A 294 6.56 -9.35 5.51
CA GLY A 294 7.39 -9.68 6.67
C GLY A 294 6.61 -10.07 7.92
N GLU A 295 5.39 -9.56 8.11
CA GLU A 295 4.54 -9.89 9.27
C GLU A 295 4.23 -11.39 9.36
N PHE A 296 4.16 -12.07 8.21
CA PHE A 296 3.99 -13.52 8.13
C PHE A 296 5.24 -14.33 8.55
N GLN A 297 6.28 -13.70 9.12
CA GLN A 297 7.26 -14.38 9.95
C GLN A 297 6.71 -14.74 11.33
N ASN A 298 5.80 -13.94 11.90
CA ASN A 298 5.14 -14.24 13.16
C ASN A 298 4.45 -15.62 13.04
N LYS A 299 4.85 -16.57 13.89
CA LYS A 299 4.38 -17.97 13.83
C LYS A 299 2.90 -18.07 14.17
N GLU A 300 2.44 -17.30 15.15
CA GLU A 300 1.05 -17.29 15.61
C GLU A 300 0.14 -16.71 14.54
N LEU A 301 0.48 -15.54 14.00
CA LEU A 301 -0.25 -14.94 12.88
C LEU A 301 -0.25 -15.86 11.65
N TYR A 302 0.89 -16.46 11.30
CA TYR A 302 0.99 -17.39 10.17
C TYR A 302 0.10 -18.63 10.36
N GLN A 303 0.07 -19.22 11.56
CA GLN A 303 -0.81 -20.36 11.86
C GLN A 303 -2.29 -19.94 11.86
N LYS A 304 -2.63 -18.81 12.50
CA LYS A 304 -3.98 -18.22 12.54
C LYS A 304 -4.50 -17.85 11.14
N THR A 305 -3.62 -17.60 10.17
CA THR A 305 -3.98 -17.19 8.80
C THR A 305 -3.95 -18.33 7.77
N PHE A 306 -3.05 -19.33 7.90
CA PHE A 306 -2.78 -20.29 6.82
C PHE A 306 -2.77 -21.78 7.21
N SER A 307 -3.01 -22.17 8.47
CA SER A 307 -2.84 -23.57 8.90
C SER A 307 -3.78 -24.57 8.22
N ASP A 308 -4.92 -24.11 7.75
CA ASP A 308 -6.00 -24.93 7.17
C ASP A 308 -6.74 -24.13 6.09
N GLU A 309 -7.66 -24.80 5.38
CA GLU A 309 -8.39 -24.24 4.25
C GLU A 309 -9.40 -23.16 4.66
N GLU A 310 -10.02 -23.31 5.83
CA GLU A 310 -10.95 -22.32 6.38
C GLU A 310 -10.25 -20.98 6.65
N LYS A 311 -9.10 -20.99 7.35
CA LYS A 311 -8.32 -19.78 7.61
C LYS A 311 -7.77 -19.14 6.34
N ARG A 312 -7.32 -19.94 5.36
CA ARG A 312 -6.92 -19.43 4.04
C ARG A 312 -8.08 -18.75 3.32
N THR A 313 -9.28 -19.31 3.42
CA THR A 313 -10.50 -18.75 2.83
C THR A 313 -10.92 -17.48 3.58
N LYS A 314 -10.84 -17.44 4.90
CA LYS A 314 -11.07 -16.23 5.71
C LYS A 314 -10.08 -15.12 5.36
N PHE A 315 -8.78 -15.44 5.22
CA PHE A 315 -7.77 -14.49 4.75
C PHE A 315 -8.07 -13.95 3.35
N LEU A 316 -8.51 -14.80 2.43
CA LEU A 316 -8.91 -14.38 1.09
C LEU A 316 -10.13 -13.46 1.13
N ARG A 317 -11.18 -13.80 1.90
CA ARG A 317 -12.36 -12.94 2.13
C ARG A 317 -11.95 -11.60 2.72
N TRP A 318 -11.09 -11.58 3.75
CA TRP A 318 -10.57 -10.34 4.36
C TRP A 318 -9.80 -9.48 3.36
N ARG A 319 -8.90 -10.08 2.57
CA ARG A 319 -8.12 -9.36 1.56
C ARG A 319 -9.01 -8.74 0.48
N ILE A 320 -10.05 -9.46 0.07
CA ILE A 320 -11.05 -8.97 -0.88
C ILE A 320 -11.91 -7.86 -0.25
N GLN A 321 -12.36 -8.01 0.99
CA GLN A 321 -13.07 -6.96 1.73
C GLN A 321 -12.25 -5.68 1.82
N PHE A 322 -10.97 -5.77 2.22
CA PHE A 322 -10.06 -4.62 2.30
C PHE A 322 -9.97 -3.89 0.96
N LEU A 323 -9.80 -4.63 -0.15
CA LEU A 323 -9.73 -4.05 -1.48
C LEU A 323 -11.06 -3.41 -1.90
N GLU A 324 -12.19 -4.10 -1.68
CA GLU A 324 -13.54 -3.61 -1.98
C GLU A 324 -13.90 -2.34 -1.19
N ARG A 325 -13.48 -2.24 0.09
CA ARG A 325 -13.62 -1.04 0.93
C ARG A 325 -12.69 0.09 0.48
N SER A 326 -11.51 -0.24 -0.06
CA SER A 326 -10.56 0.74 -0.59
C SER A 326 -11.01 1.29 -1.95
N ILE A 327 -11.49 0.44 -2.85
CA ILE A 327 -11.97 0.82 -4.18
C ILE A 327 -13.21 1.73 -4.08
N ARG A 328 -14.15 1.45 -3.16
CA ARG A 328 -15.33 2.33 -2.93
C ARG A 328 -15.00 3.75 -2.45
N LYS A 329 -13.74 4.03 -2.08
CA LYS A 329 -13.26 5.38 -1.71
C LYS A 329 -12.55 6.10 -2.87
N LEU A 330 -12.41 5.46 -4.03
CA LEU A 330 -11.78 6.05 -5.21
C LEU A 330 -12.76 6.96 -5.95
N ASP A 331 -12.22 7.93 -6.69
CA ASP A 331 -13.00 8.85 -7.49
C ASP A 331 -13.14 8.31 -8.92
N PHE A 332 -14.33 7.81 -9.24
CA PHE A 332 -14.69 7.31 -10.57
C PHE A 332 -15.29 8.38 -11.48
N THR A 333 -15.33 9.66 -11.09
CA THR A 333 -15.72 10.73 -12.04
C THR A 333 -14.72 10.79 -13.21
N PRO A 334 -15.14 11.24 -14.41
CA PRO A 334 -14.22 11.37 -15.54
C PRO A 334 -13.02 12.28 -15.20
N GLY A 335 -11.81 11.72 -15.26
CA GLY A 335 -10.57 12.39 -14.85
C GLY A 335 -10.21 12.24 -13.36
N GLY A 336 -11.09 11.66 -12.55
CA GLY A 336 -10.86 11.34 -11.15
C GLY A 336 -9.88 10.18 -10.92
N VAL A 337 -9.32 10.12 -9.71
CA VAL A 337 -8.33 9.13 -9.29
C VAL A 337 -9.01 7.79 -8.96
N ASN A 338 -8.97 6.85 -9.92
CA ASN A 338 -9.65 5.55 -9.85
C ASN A 338 -8.70 4.34 -9.79
N THR A 339 -7.46 4.55 -9.38
CA THR A 339 -6.41 3.51 -9.24
C THR A 339 -5.62 3.67 -7.94
N ILE A 340 -4.95 2.59 -7.53
CA ILE A 340 -4.20 2.49 -6.27
C ILE A 340 -2.71 2.34 -6.59
N PHE A 341 -1.86 3.07 -5.87
CA PHE A 341 -0.42 2.86 -5.87
C PHE A 341 -0.07 1.80 -4.82
N GLN A 342 0.66 0.76 -5.19
CA GLN A 342 0.99 -0.32 -4.25
C GLN A 342 2.46 -0.31 -3.86
N VAL A 343 2.72 -0.29 -2.56
CA VAL A 343 4.04 -0.59 -1.98
C VAL A 343 4.01 -2.01 -1.42
N ASN A 344 4.98 -2.82 -1.83
CA ASN A 344 5.11 -4.22 -1.43
C ASN A 344 6.43 -4.38 -0.68
N ASP A 345 6.37 -4.48 0.65
CA ASP A 345 7.56 -4.68 1.48
C ASP A 345 7.93 -6.16 1.56
N LEU A 346 9.07 -6.49 0.96
CA LEU A 346 9.64 -7.83 0.97
C LEU A 346 10.69 -8.03 2.06
N LYS A 347 10.93 -7.03 2.93
CA LYS A 347 11.75 -7.19 4.13
C LYS A 347 11.21 -8.36 4.92
N ASN A 348 12.09 -9.30 5.28
CA ASN A 348 11.72 -10.50 6.05
C ASN A 348 10.62 -11.37 5.40
N SER A 349 10.25 -11.14 4.13
CA SER A 349 9.23 -11.94 3.43
C SER A 349 9.57 -13.44 3.50
N PRO A 350 8.59 -14.31 3.84
CA PRO A 350 8.85 -15.74 3.91
C PRO A 350 9.35 -16.29 2.58
N GLY A 351 10.51 -16.97 2.62
CA GLY A 351 11.12 -17.58 1.45
C GLY A 351 10.24 -18.69 0.82
N PRO A 352 10.66 -19.22 -0.35
CA PRO A 352 9.85 -20.11 -1.18
C PRO A 352 9.40 -21.41 -0.48
N ALA A 353 10.00 -21.78 0.65
CA ALA A 353 9.63 -22.95 1.46
C ALA A 353 8.21 -22.88 2.06
N LYS A 354 7.62 -21.70 2.32
CA LYS A 354 6.27 -21.58 2.91
C LYS A 354 5.17 -21.85 1.87
N ARG A 355 4.88 -23.14 1.61
CA ARG A 355 3.92 -23.62 0.60
C ARG A 355 2.52 -23.02 0.72
N GLU A 356 1.95 -22.97 1.93
CA GLU A 356 0.56 -22.53 2.13
C GLU A 356 0.36 -21.04 1.81
N LEU A 357 1.27 -20.17 2.27
CA LEU A 357 1.28 -18.75 1.88
C LEU A 357 1.41 -18.59 0.37
N ARG A 358 2.25 -19.41 -0.29
CA ARG A 358 2.41 -19.38 -1.76
C ARG A 358 1.11 -19.77 -2.48
N LEU A 359 0.38 -20.76 -1.95
CA LEU A 359 -0.92 -21.20 -2.48
C LEU A 359 -1.98 -20.11 -2.31
N ALA A 360 -2.14 -19.58 -1.10
CA ALA A 360 -3.07 -18.49 -0.81
C ALA A 360 -2.76 -17.22 -1.63
N THR A 361 -1.48 -16.86 -1.78
CA THR A 361 -1.04 -15.73 -2.62
C THR A 361 -1.36 -15.98 -4.10
N LYS A 362 -1.17 -17.20 -4.60
CA LYS A 362 -1.53 -17.55 -5.99
C LYS A 362 -3.04 -17.47 -6.21
N GLN A 363 -3.85 -17.99 -5.29
CA GLN A 363 -5.31 -17.92 -5.34
C GLN A 363 -5.80 -16.47 -5.32
N ALA A 364 -5.28 -15.65 -4.40
CA ALA A 364 -5.57 -14.23 -4.34
C ALA A 364 -5.18 -13.50 -5.63
N LEU A 365 -3.97 -13.75 -6.17
CA LEU A 365 -3.52 -13.11 -7.41
C LEU A 365 -4.41 -13.48 -8.61
N GLN A 366 -4.81 -14.74 -8.75
CA GLN A 366 -5.71 -15.18 -9.80
C GLN A 366 -7.06 -14.45 -9.72
N LEU A 367 -7.68 -14.46 -8.52
CA LEU A 367 -8.95 -13.79 -8.26
C LEU A 367 -8.87 -12.28 -8.57
N LEU A 368 -7.76 -11.63 -8.20
CA LEU A 368 -7.51 -10.22 -8.51
C LEU A 368 -7.35 -9.97 -10.02
N GLN A 369 -6.66 -10.84 -10.76
CA GLN A 369 -6.50 -10.72 -12.22
C GLN A 369 -7.81 -10.93 -12.97
N ASP A 370 -8.66 -11.83 -12.51
CA ASP A 370 -9.92 -12.18 -13.17
C ASP A 370 -11.05 -11.18 -12.86
N ASN A 371 -11.02 -10.53 -11.68
CA ASN A 371 -12.15 -9.73 -11.19
C ASN A 371 -11.84 -8.25 -10.93
N TYR A 372 -10.56 -7.83 -10.88
CA TYR A 372 -10.18 -6.44 -10.56
C TYR A 372 -9.28 -5.83 -11.65
N PRO A 373 -9.78 -5.68 -12.88
CA PRO A 373 -9.01 -5.12 -14.00
C PRO A 373 -8.58 -3.68 -13.74
N GLU A 374 -7.33 -3.35 -14.06
CA GLU A 374 -6.80 -1.98 -14.11
C GLU A 374 -7.11 -1.10 -12.89
N PHE A 375 -7.00 -1.67 -11.67
CA PHE A 375 -7.04 -0.92 -10.41
C PHE A 375 -5.67 -0.51 -9.86
N VAL A 376 -4.58 -0.91 -10.51
CA VAL A 376 -3.21 -0.65 -10.06
C VAL A 376 -2.53 0.34 -11.00
N ALA A 377 -2.16 1.50 -10.46
CA ALA A 377 -1.37 2.52 -11.16
C ALA A 377 0.11 2.07 -11.28
N LYS A 378 0.70 1.65 -10.16
CA LYS A 378 2.10 1.24 -10.05
C LYS A 378 2.30 0.28 -8.87
N GLN A 379 3.28 -0.62 -8.95
CA GLN A 379 3.72 -1.48 -7.86
C GLN A 379 5.21 -1.27 -7.59
N VAL A 380 5.56 -0.75 -6.41
CA VAL A 380 6.93 -0.62 -5.94
C VAL A 380 7.23 -1.69 -4.90
N PHE A 381 8.09 -2.63 -5.26
CA PHE A 381 8.63 -3.63 -4.35
C PHE A 381 9.86 -3.06 -3.65
N ILE A 382 9.80 -2.95 -2.33
CA ILE A 382 10.87 -2.43 -1.49
C ILE A 382 11.51 -3.55 -0.66
N ASN A 383 12.73 -3.29 -0.19
CA ASN A 383 13.54 -4.24 0.58
C ASN A 383 13.68 -5.62 -0.10
N VAL A 384 13.69 -5.61 -1.44
CA VAL A 384 13.67 -6.81 -2.29
C VAL A 384 14.89 -7.69 -1.97
N PRO A 385 14.70 -8.92 -1.47
CA PRO A 385 15.82 -9.82 -1.21
C PRO A 385 16.36 -10.37 -2.54
N TRP A 386 17.65 -10.68 -2.58
CA TRP A 386 18.36 -11.08 -3.80
C TRP A 386 17.70 -12.28 -4.54
N TRP A 387 17.17 -13.25 -3.79
CA TRP A 387 16.49 -14.43 -4.34
C TRP A 387 15.19 -14.08 -5.08
N TYR A 388 14.51 -12.99 -4.70
CA TYR A 388 13.26 -12.58 -5.35
C TYR A 388 13.52 -12.09 -6.78
N LEU A 389 14.68 -11.47 -7.05
CA LEU A 389 15.06 -11.06 -8.41
C LEU A 389 15.23 -12.26 -9.35
N ALA A 390 15.78 -13.38 -8.85
CA ALA A 390 15.88 -14.62 -9.62
C ALA A 390 14.48 -15.20 -9.90
N PHE A 391 13.60 -15.24 -8.89
CA PHE A 391 12.21 -15.67 -9.02
C PHE A 391 11.41 -14.81 -10.01
N TYR A 392 11.53 -13.48 -9.92
CA TYR A 392 10.89 -12.56 -10.87
C TYR A 392 11.42 -12.75 -12.29
N THR A 393 12.74 -12.91 -12.47
CA THR A 393 13.34 -13.16 -13.80
C THR A 393 12.73 -14.41 -14.45
N MET A 394 12.59 -15.49 -13.68
CA MET A 394 11.96 -16.75 -14.12
C MET A 394 10.46 -16.60 -14.46
N LEU A 395 9.70 -15.81 -13.68
CA LEU A 395 8.27 -15.59 -13.95
C LEU A 395 7.99 -14.52 -15.02
N SER A 396 8.94 -13.62 -15.26
CA SER A 396 8.74 -12.46 -16.14
C SER A 396 8.28 -12.81 -17.57
N PRO A 397 8.68 -13.93 -18.23
CA PRO A 397 8.18 -14.26 -19.57
C PRO A 397 6.65 -14.41 -19.63
N PHE A 398 6.01 -14.81 -18.53
CA PHE A 398 4.56 -15.03 -18.43
C PHE A 398 3.76 -13.75 -18.09
N LEU A 399 4.43 -12.63 -17.81
CA LEU A 399 3.78 -11.35 -17.51
C LEU A 399 3.63 -10.51 -18.78
N THR A 400 2.46 -9.88 -18.93
CA THR A 400 2.20 -8.92 -20.03
C THR A 400 3.14 -7.70 -19.95
N GLN A 401 3.34 -7.01 -21.06
CA GLN A 401 4.12 -5.76 -21.08
C GLN A 401 3.50 -4.69 -20.16
N ARG A 402 2.16 -4.57 -20.16
CA ARG A 402 1.39 -3.67 -19.28
C ARG A 402 1.60 -3.99 -17.80
N THR A 403 1.68 -5.26 -17.41
CA THR A 403 2.00 -5.66 -16.03
C THR A 403 3.45 -5.32 -15.68
N LYS A 404 4.41 -5.65 -16.55
CA LYS A 404 5.84 -5.37 -16.35
C LYS A 404 6.14 -3.89 -16.16
N SER A 405 5.52 -3.02 -16.98
CA SER A 405 5.78 -1.58 -16.95
C SER A 405 5.25 -0.88 -15.68
N LYS A 406 4.33 -1.53 -14.95
CA LYS A 406 3.84 -1.06 -13.65
C LYS A 406 4.79 -1.43 -12.49
N PHE A 407 5.78 -2.29 -12.69
CA PHE A 407 6.61 -2.83 -11.60
C PHE A 407 7.94 -2.07 -11.42
N VAL A 408 8.30 -1.77 -10.17
CA VAL A 408 9.57 -1.17 -9.78
C VAL A 408 10.17 -1.96 -8.63
N PHE A 409 11.46 -2.31 -8.70
CA PHE A 409 12.14 -3.11 -7.67
C PHE A 409 13.28 -2.32 -7.01
N ALA A 410 13.31 -2.31 -5.68
CA ALA A 410 14.35 -1.68 -4.88
C ALA A 410 14.87 -2.63 -3.79
N GLY A 411 16.17 -2.93 -3.82
CA GLY A 411 16.86 -3.58 -2.70
C GLY A 411 16.91 -2.65 -1.46
N PRO A 412 17.12 -3.20 -0.24
CA PRO A 412 16.96 -2.45 1.00
C PRO A 412 17.66 -1.07 1.06
N PRO A 413 18.93 -0.91 0.62
CA PRO A 413 19.60 0.40 0.69
C PRO A 413 19.01 1.48 -0.22
N LYS A 414 18.20 1.10 -1.21
CA LYS A 414 17.60 2.00 -2.21
C LYS A 414 16.08 2.16 -2.05
N SER A 415 15.47 1.54 -1.04
CA SER A 415 14.02 1.52 -0.83
C SER A 415 13.43 2.93 -0.70
N ALA A 416 13.87 3.71 0.30
CA ALA A 416 13.38 5.07 0.55
C ALA A 416 13.60 6.01 -0.65
N GLU A 417 14.81 6.02 -1.23
CA GLU A 417 15.12 6.80 -2.45
C GLU A 417 14.23 6.40 -3.64
N THR A 418 13.80 5.15 -3.74
CA THR A 418 12.90 4.70 -4.81
C THR A 418 11.46 5.13 -4.54
N LEU A 419 10.99 5.11 -3.30
CA LEU A 419 9.69 5.66 -2.92
C LEU A 419 9.61 7.16 -3.20
N PHE A 420 10.64 7.94 -2.86
CA PHE A 420 10.61 9.41 -3.00
C PHE A 420 10.51 9.93 -4.44
N LYS A 421 10.79 9.07 -5.44
CA LYS A 421 10.55 9.35 -6.86
C LYS A 421 9.07 9.42 -7.21
N TYR A 422 8.22 8.77 -6.44
CA TYR A 422 6.78 8.62 -6.71
C TYR A 422 5.90 9.18 -5.60
N ILE A 423 6.33 9.18 -4.35
CA ILE A 423 5.58 9.62 -3.17
C ILE A 423 6.41 10.72 -2.48
N SER A 424 5.80 11.82 -2.05
CA SER A 424 6.54 12.87 -1.32
C SER A 424 6.99 12.37 0.07
N PRO A 425 8.15 12.80 0.62
CA PRO A 425 8.65 12.24 1.89
C PRO A 425 7.72 12.42 3.09
N GLU A 426 6.95 13.52 3.13
CA GLU A 426 5.89 13.77 4.11
C GLU A 426 4.74 12.75 4.05
N GLN A 427 4.46 12.16 2.87
CA GLN A 427 3.42 11.15 2.65
C GLN A 427 3.89 9.71 2.93
N VAL A 428 5.20 9.47 3.07
CA VAL A 428 5.77 8.14 3.31
C VAL A 428 5.88 7.88 4.83
N PRO A 429 5.40 6.73 5.35
CA PRO A 429 5.60 6.34 6.74
C PRO A 429 7.06 6.36 7.19
N ILE A 430 7.31 6.75 8.45
CA ILE A 430 8.65 6.79 9.05
C ILE A 430 9.42 5.48 8.90
N GLN A 431 8.75 4.32 9.01
CA GLN A 431 9.39 3.01 8.85
C GLN A 431 9.97 2.75 7.45
N TYR A 432 9.52 3.50 6.43
CA TYR A 432 10.00 3.42 5.05
C TYR A 432 10.91 4.59 4.65
N GLY A 433 11.33 5.40 5.61
CA GLY A 433 12.31 6.47 5.44
C GLY A 433 11.73 7.88 5.34
N GLY A 434 10.39 8.03 5.27
CA GLY A 434 9.72 9.34 5.20
C GLY A 434 9.52 10.02 6.54
N LEU A 435 8.59 10.98 6.60
CA LEU A 435 8.26 11.77 7.79
C LEU A 435 6.78 11.68 8.21
N SER A 436 5.98 10.78 7.62
CA SER A 436 4.64 10.53 8.13
C SER A 436 4.64 9.69 9.39
N VAL A 437 3.97 10.21 10.41
CA VAL A 437 3.37 9.43 11.52
C VAL A 437 1.95 8.98 11.12
N ASP A 438 1.43 7.96 11.79
CA ASP A 438 -0.02 7.75 11.84
C ASP A 438 -0.66 8.88 12.67
N LEU A 439 -1.90 9.26 12.36
CA LEU A 439 -2.61 10.38 12.99
C LEU A 439 -2.97 10.17 14.48
N CYS A 440 -2.58 9.04 15.07
CA CYS A 440 -2.81 8.69 16.46
C CYS A 440 -1.61 9.14 17.34
N ASP A 441 -1.75 10.33 17.92
CA ASP A 441 -1.14 10.79 19.18
C ASP A 441 0.38 11.05 19.32
N CYS A 442 1.21 10.92 18.27
CA CYS A 442 2.67 11.01 18.42
C CYS A 442 3.35 12.34 18.02
N ASN A 443 2.72 13.25 17.25
CA ASN A 443 3.32 14.54 16.89
C ASN A 443 2.26 15.60 16.50
N PRO A 444 1.88 16.54 17.40
CA PRO A 444 0.86 17.55 17.09
C PRO A 444 1.36 18.67 16.18
N GLU A 445 2.67 18.74 15.89
CA GLU A 445 3.27 19.88 15.18
C GLU A 445 3.20 19.78 13.66
N PHE A 446 3.23 18.57 13.10
CA PHE A 446 3.31 18.36 11.66
C PHE A 446 2.38 17.26 11.16
N SER A 447 1.81 17.51 9.99
CA SER A 447 0.81 16.69 9.31
C SER A 447 1.30 16.20 7.94
N MET A 448 0.50 15.37 7.29
CA MET A 448 0.70 14.96 5.89
C MET A 448 0.70 16.13 4.89
N SER A 449 0.11 17.27 5.26
CA SER A 449 0.00 18.46 4.41
C SER A 449 1.21 19.41 4.54
N ASP A 450 2.09 19.19 5.51
CA ASP A 450 3.25 20.05 5.75
C ASP A 450 4.45 19.61 4.90
N PRO A 451 4.88 20.40 3.89
CA PRO A 451 5.84 19.95 2.89
C PRO A 451 7.23 19.73 3.49
N VAL A 452 7.93 18.69 3.01
CA VAL A 452 9.29 18.35 3.45
C VAL A 452 10.31 18.80 2.42
N THR A 453 11.37 19.46 2.89
CA THR A 453 12.54 19.77 2.07
C THR A 453 13.53 18.61 2.11
N GLU A 454 13.91 18.12 0.93
CA GLU A 454 14.96 17.10 0.77
C GLU A 454 16.29 17.76 0.39
N ILE A 455 17.38 17.40 1.09
CA ILE A 455 18.75 17.81 0.74
C ILE A 455 19.67 16.59 0.62
N PRO A 456 20.33 16.38 -0.54
CA PRO A 456 21.38 15.38 -0.69
C PRO A 456 22.68 15.84 -0.01
N ILE A 457 23.20 15.05 0.94
CA ILE A 457 24.46 15.31 1.63
C ILE A 457 25.56 14.47 0.98
N LYS A 458 26.65 15.11 0.53
CA LYS A 458 27.79 14.45 -0.12
C LYS A 458 28.59 13.61 0.90
N PRO A 459 29.31 12.56 0.47
CA PRO A 459 30.32 11.89 1.28
C PRO A 459 31.31 12.89 1.91
N THR A 460 31.82 12.59 3.09
CA THR A 460 32.89 13.34 3.79
C THR A 460 32.68 14.87 3.79
N THR A 461 31.46 15.34 4.05
CA THR A 461 31.13 16.77 4.08
C THR A 461 30.17 17.13 5.21
N LYS A 462 30.26 18.39 5.66
CA LYS A 462 29.25 19.04 6.50
C LYS A 462 28.24 19.77 5.62
N GLN A 463 26.96 19.52 5.85
CA GLN A 463 25.86 20.31 5.31
C GLN A 463 25.20 21.08 6.45
N THR A 464 25.10 22.40 6.32
CA THR A 464 24.31 23.23 7.24
C THR A 464 23.08 23.72 6.51
N VAL A 465 21.93 23.68 7.19
CA VAL A 465 20.71 24.38 6.79
C VAL A 465 20.60 25.63 7.64
N GLU A 466 20.43 26.78 7.01
CA GLU A 466 20.22 28.06 7.69
C GLU A 466 18.74 28.46 7.59
N ILE A 467 18.09 28.70 8.74
CA ILE A 467 16.72 29.21 8.81
C ILE A 467 16.79 30.59 9.45
N ILE A 468 16.54 31.63 8.65
CA ILE A 468 16.59 33.04 9.08
C ILE A 468 15.29 33.40 9.80
N ILE A 469 15.40 34.08 10.93
CA ILE A 469 14.27 34.46 11.78
C ILE A 469 14.13 35.99 11.79
N TYR A 470 12.98 36.48 11.31
CA TYR A 470 12.71 37.91 11.10
C TYR A 470 11.90 38.58 12.22
N GLU A 471 11.38 37.81 13.17
CA GLU A 471 10.57 38.29 14.29
C GLU A 471 10.72 37.36 15.50
N LYS A 472 10.28 37.81 16.68
CA LYS A 472 10.29 36.96 17.88
C LYS A 472 9.25 35.85 17.72
N CYS A 473 9.66 34.59 17.86
CA CYS A 473 8.81 33.45 17.58
C CYS A 473 9.18 32.22 18.41
N ILE A 474 8.34 31.18 18.35
CA ILE A 474 8.75 29.82 18.67
C ILE A 474 8.91 29.09 17.33
N ILE A 475 10.13 28.69 16.99
CA ILE A 475 10.37 27.82 15.84
C ILE A 475 10.33 26.36 16.30
N VAL A 476 9.53 25.55 15.62
CA VAL A 476 9.50 24.09 15.77
C VAL A 476 10.01 23.45 14.48
N TRP A 477 10.79 22.39 14.58
CA TRP A 477 11.26 21.64 13.40
C TRP A 477 11.35 20.16 13.70
N GLU A 478 11.24 19.38 12.63
CA GLU A 478 11.59 17.98 12.64
C GLU A 478 12.52 17.66 11.47
N LEU A 479 13.40 16.69 11.67
CA LEU A 479 14.29 16.21 10.62
C LEU A 479 14.71 14.77 10.79
N ARG A 480 15.17 14.19 9.69
CA ARG A 480 15.91 12.93 9.67
C ARG A 480 16.91 12.89 8.53
N VAL A 481 17.93 12.04 8.62
CA VAL A 481 18.73 11.66 7.44
C VAL A 481 18.60 10.16 7.26
N VAL A 482 18.25 9.73 6.04
CA VAL A 482 17.89 8.34 5.76
C VAL A 482 19.08 7.39 6.04
N GLY A 483 18.88 6.43 6.94
CA GLY A 483 19.90 5.46 7.36
C GLY A 483 21.05 6.14 8.12
N TRP A 484 20.75 6.74 9.26
CA TRP A 484 21.65 7.62 10.00
C TRP A 484 23.00 6.98 10.34
N GLU A 485 24.08 7.60 9.86
CA GLU A 485 25.48 7.33 10.23
C GLU A 485 26.24 8.67 10.13
N VAL A 486 25.75 9.69 10.83
CA VAL A 486 26.19 11.10 10.71
C VAL A 486 26.23 11.76 12.08
N SER A 487 26.87 12.91 12.23
CA SER A 487 26.67 13.74 13.44
C SER A 487 25.64 14.84 13.15
N TYR A 488 24.75 15.13 14.10
CA TYR A 488 23.76 16.21 14.01
C TYR A 488 23.94 17.20 15.18
N SER A 489 23.87 18.50 14.89
CA SER A 489 23.79 19.58 15.88
C SER A 489 22.80 20.67 15.45
N ALA A 490 22.28 21.41 16.42
CA ALA A 490 21.45 22.59 16.22
C ALA A 490 21.96 23.76 17.06
N GLU A 491 22.08 24.93 16.44
CA GLU A 491 22.58 26.15 17.06
C GLU A 491 21.68 27.34 16.67
N PHE A 492 21.49 28.30 17.56
CA PHE A 492 20.96 29.62 17.23
C PHE A 492 22.10 30.63 17.24
N LYS A 493 22.22 31.41 16.17
CA LYS A 493 23.17 32.52 16.06
C LYS A 493 22.41 33.84 15.97
N PRO A 494 22.50 34.73 16.98
CA PRO A 494 21.96 36.08 16.90
C PRO A 494 22.63 36.91 15.78
N ASP A 495 21.90 37.89 15.24
CA ASP A 495 22.46 38.89 14.32
C ASP A 495 23.21 40.02 15.04
N ALA A 496 23.03 40.14 16.36
CA ALA A 496 23.78 41.08 17.19
C ALA A 496 25.28 40.79 17.12
N LYS A 497 26.10 41.84 16.89
CA LYS A 497 27.56 41.68 16.68
C LYS A 497 28.31 41.04 17.84
N ASP A 498 27.80 41.23 19.06
CA ASP A 498 28.34 40.67 20.30
C ASP A 498 27.50 39.48 20.82
N GLY A 499 26.55 38.99 20.02
CA GLY A 499 25.67 37.87 20.35
C GLY A 499 26.41 36.53 20.33
N TYR A 500 26.33 35.78 21.44
CA TYR A 500 26.91 34.44 21.54
C TYR A 500 26.02 33.40 20.83
N THR A 501 26.62 32.49 20.08
CA THR A 501 25.93 31.32 19.53
C THR A 501 25.39 30.45 20.68
N ILE A 502 24.08 30.22 20.69
CA ILE A 502 23.39 29.35 21.64
C ILE A 502 23.36 27.93 21.07
N ILE A 503 23.99 26.98 21.76
CA ILE A 503 23.93 25.56 21.38
C ILE A 503 22.59 25.00 21.85
N ILE A 504 21.70 24.70 20.90
CA ILE A 504 20.40 24.08 21.18
C ILE A 504 20.57 22.57 21.36
N GLN A 505 21.29 21.94 20.42
CA GLN A 505 21.65 20.53 20.47
C GLN A 505 23.13 20.37 20.13
N LYS A 506 23.90 19.82 21.08
CA LYS A 506 25.31 19.48 20.89
C LYS A 506 25.47 18.44 19.77
N ALA A 507 26.62 18.45 19.11
CA ALA A 507 26.94 17.49 18.06
C ALA A 507 26.90 16.04 18.58
N THR A 508 25.86 15.31 18.18
CA THR A 508 25.58 13.93 18.57
C THR A 508 25.69 13.02 17.36
N LYS A 509 26.37 11.88 17.49
CA LYS A 509 26.40 10.86 16.44
C LYS A 509 25.08 10.11 16.41
N MET A 510 24.40 10.14 15.28
CA MET A 510 23.14 9.44 15.03
C MET A 510 23.41 8.11 14.33
N SER A 511 22.86 7.02 14.86
CA SER A 511 22.96 5.65 14.36
C SER A 511 21.67 5.19 13.64
N PRO A 512 21.69 4.05 12.92
CA PRO A 512 20.49 3.50 12.29
C PRO A 512 19.46 2.92 13.27
N ASN A 513 19.85 2.73 14.54
CA ASN A 513 19.01 2.20 15.61
C ASN A 513 18.44 3.29 16.53
N ASP A 514 18.88 4.54 16.35
CA ASP A 514 18.38 5.68 17.12
C ASP A 514 16.97 6.06 16.64
N GLU A 515 16.33 7.01 17.32
CA GLU A 515 15.03 7.53 16.88
C GLU A 515 15.10 7.97 15.40
N PRO A 516 14.16 7.52 14.55
CA PRO A 516 14.28 7.71 13.11
C PRO A 516 14.04 9.14 12.64
N VAL A 517 13.52 10.00 13.52
CA VAL A 517 13.18 11.42 13.34
C VAL A 517 13.52 12.13 14.65
N VAL A 518 14.13 13.31 14.58
CA VAL A 518 14.33 14.20 15.73
C VAL A 518 13.44 15.42 15.55
N SER A 519 12.62 15.71 16.56
CA SER A 519 11.76 16.89 16.64
C SER A 519 12.23 17.79 17.78
N ASN A 520 12.36 19.09 17.52
CA ASN A 520 12.86 20.08 18.48
C ASN A 520 12.07 21.39 18.36
N SER A 521 12.16 22.22 19.39
CA SER A 521 11.64 23.58 19.40
C SER A 521 12.64 24.55 20.04
N PHE A 522 12.56 25.83 19.67
CA PHE A 522 13.36 26.89 20.26
C PHE A 522 12.60 28.22 20.27
N THR A 523 12.63 28.91 21.40
CA THR A 523 12.05 30.25 21.55
C THR A 523 13.08 31.30 21.17
N VAL A 524 12.80 32.06 20.12
CA VAL A 524 13.65 33.11 19.57
C VAL A 524 13.20 34.47 20.10
N SER A 525 14.02 35.07 20.97
CA SER A 525 13.75 36.35 21.62
C SER A 525 14.36 37.57 20.92
N GLU A 526 15.27 37.34 19.95
CA GLU A 526 15.98 38.35 19.15
C GLU A 526 16.23 37.85 17.72
N LEU A 527 16.57 38.73 16.78
CA LEU A 527 16.78 38.36 15.38
C LEU A 527 18.09 37.56 15.19
N GLY A 528 18.07 36.63 14.24
CA GLY A 528 19.20 35.74 13.97
C GLY A 528 18.82 34.57 13.08
N LYS A 529 19.57 33.47 13.17
CA LYS A 529 19.31 32.25 12.40
C LYS A 529 19.53 30.97 13.20
N ILE A 530 18.69 29.97 12.91
CA ILE A 530 18.90 28.58 13.33
C ILE A 530 19.81 27.90 12.31
N LEU A 531 20.81 27.18 12.80
CA LEU A 531 21.78 26.40 12.03
C LEU A 531 21.61 24.92 12.35
N LEU A 532 21.09 24.14 11.40
CA LEU A 532 20.96 22.69 11.53
C LEU A 532 22.13 22.05 10.77
N THR A 533 23.14 21.56 11.49
CA THR A 533 24.38 21.05 10.89
C THR A 533 24.45 19.54 10.95
N ILE A 534 24.63 18.92 9.78
CA ILE A 534 24.79 17.48 9.61
C ILE A 534 26.21 17.21 9.08
N ASP A 535 27.01 16.48 9.83
CA ASP A 535 28.35 16.03 9.45
C ASP A 535 28.32 14.58 8.94
N ASN A 536 28.40 14.41 7.63
CA ASN A 536 28.50 13.09 7.00
C ASN A 536 29.97 12.69 6.84
N SER A 537 30.52 12.05 7.87
CA SER A 537 31.88 11.48 7.83
C SER A 537 32.01 10.19 7.02
N THR A 538 30.92 9.70 6.38
CA THR A 538 30.95 8.44 5.62
C THR A 538 31.31 8.64 4.16
N LEU A 539 31.75 7.56 3.51
CA LEU A 539 31.97 7.51 2.05
C LEU A 539 30.67 7.41 1.23
N LYS A 540 29.50 7.33 1.87
CA LYS A 540 28.21 7.19 1.20
C LYS A 540 27.48 8.54 1.15
N LYS A 541 26.79 8.80 0.05
CA LYS A 541 25.82 9.91 -0.04
C LYS A 541 24.69 9.64 0.96
N LYS A 542 24.27 10.67 1.69
CA LYS A 542 23.13 10.64 2.62
C LYS A 542 22.03 11.59 2.13
N ARG A 543 20.83 11.50 2.68
CA ARG A 543 19.66 12.30 2.26
C ARG A 543 18.94 12.85 3.49
N LEU A 544 19.06 14.15 3.73
CA LEU A 544 18.37 14.89 4.79
C LEU A 544 16.95 15.20 4.33
N LEU A 545 16.01 15.01 5.24
CA LEU A 545 14.62 15.42 5.14
C LEU A 545 14.36 16.32 6.35
N TYR A 546 13.82 17.52 6.14
CA TYR A 546 13.44 18.41 7.23
C TYR A 546 12.24 19.29 6.86
N ARG A 547 11.54 19.75 7.89
CA ARG A 547 10.52 20.79 7.81
C ARG A 547 10.46 21.56 9.13
N PHE A 548 9.96 22.80 9.07
CA PHE A 548 9.83 23.66 10.23
C PHE A 548 8.56 24.51 10.14
N LYS A 549 8.08 24.98 11.29
CA LYS A 549 7.02 25.98 11.42
C LYS A 549 7.49 27.09 12.35
N ILE A 550 7.05 28.30 12.05
CA ILE A 550 7.23 29.47 12.91
C ILE A 550 5.88 29.73 13.57
N LYS A 551 5.84 29.72 14.91
CA LYS A 551 4.67 30.11 15.71
C LYS A 551 4.89 31.50 16.30
N PRO A 552 3.87 32.36 16.37
CA PRO A 552 3.99 33.60 17.14
C PRO A 552 4.27 33.27 18.61
N LEU A 553 5.05 34.12 19.27
CA LEU A 553 5.00 34.22 20.72
C LEU A 553 3.65 34.83 21.09
N SER A 554 2.82 34.09 21.82
CA SER A 554 1.65 34.66 22.50
C SER A 554 2.15 35.53 23.65
N ASP A 555 1.63 36.75 23.76
CA ASP A 555 1.90 37.70 24.86
C ASP A 555 1.33 37.23 26.22
#